data_AF-A0A9P5N3Z4-F1
#
_entry.id   AF-A0A9P5N3Z4-F1
#
_cell.length_a   1.000
_cell.length_b   1.000
_cell.length_c   1.000
_cell.angle_alpha   90.00
_cell.angle_beta   90.00
_cell.angle_gamma   90.00
#
_symmetry.space_group_name_H-M   'P 1'
#
loop_
_entity.id
_entity.type
_entity.pdbx_description
1 polymer ?
#
loop_
_entity_poly.entity_id
_entity_poly.type
_entity_poly.pdbx_seq_one_letter_code
_entity_poly.pdbx_strand_id
1 'polypeptide(L)'
;MAELPPWEPASTPGPKLSSVLTASLVPVFSYIAEVLGPVVRMMKSPFSIALVVMLCAHTLSITSGAVTSALAPICSAPILSHLCPTSKSRGPNSDRTPQRADFPSLLNVEGKTFESLLDETVEGPGLALEFKMAEMAASDLATLVRVSKLNSREVLADSLSEFGKDARKVGRGLTRFSSKVGGVVDSIIAVNDYALHRIEAANSQSRGPSLRRLWGSSQASTKEVVTQTFTEAMDVLSANMRRLALEAEVSISDLNKLEEHLKAIHKVVSREDSSISAAKDELLAELWTVLGRNRKQLNRMDKHLALLRGVGGYRDRARAHVVAALQVLESTAEEMEELRERVDAPELAGDAIPIDVHMKSIRSGLDRLKERRTGAKQLEEQLRNRVLGSADGSWDHKFFSQLHQLVETRVPQTDHKRALQRLEGCGWFCFAAVVLYLAVVLYLIWRCFS
;
A
#
# COMPACT_ATOMS: atom_id res chain seq x y z
N MET A 1 -15.29 28.24 131.81
CA MET A 1 -16.43 27.60 131.13
C MET A 1 -16.02 27.29 129.70
N ALA A 2 -16.42 26.11 129.24
CA ALA A 2 -16.17 25.47 127.93
C ALA A 2 -16.65 26.31 126.72
N GLU A 3 -16.37 26.06 125.42
CA GLU A 3 -16.22 24.82 124.63
C GLU A 3 -15.38 25.03 123.34
N LEU A 4 -14.64 23.97 122.96
CA LEU A 4 -14.35 23.31 121.65
C LEU A 4 -13.76 24.01 120.37
N PRO A 5 -13.04 23.25 119.50
CA PRO A 5 -12.09 23.65 118.42
C PRO A 5 -12.71 23.42 116.99
N PRO A 6 -12.04 23.04 115.86
CA PRO A 6 -10.62 23.03 115.39
C PRO A 6 -10.42 23.54 113.93
N TRP A 7 -9.18 23.61 113.38
CA TRP A 7 -8.72 22.93 112.12
C TRP A 7 -7.28 23.33 111.68
N GLU A 8 -6.55 22.34 111.12
CA GLU A 8 -5.14 22.34 110.66
C GLU A 8 -4.91 22.99 109.28
N PRO A 9 -3.65 23.24 108.88
CA PRO A 9 -3.25 22.68 107.58
C PRO A 9 -1.91 21.92 107.57
N ALA A 10 -1.94 20.73 106.98
CA ALA A 10 -0.77 19.96 106.55
C ALA A 10 -0.35 20.37 105.14
N SER A 11 0.93 20.70 104.94
CA SER A 11 1.56 20.80 103.62
C SER A 11 2.70 19.79 103.54
N THR A 12 2.45 18.68 102.85
CA THR A 12 3.48 17.70 102.46
C THR A 12 4.02 18.08 101.07
N PRO A 13 5.34 18.07 100.84
CA PRO A 13 5.89 18.28 99.51
C PRO A 13 5.64 17.04 98.65
N GLY A 14 4.90 17.19 97.55
CA GLY A 14 4.70 16.13 96.56
C GLY A 14 6.01 15.74 95.87
N PRO A 15 6.18 14.48 95.45
CA PRO A 15 7.39 14.02 94.76
C PRO A 15 7.55 14.73 93.40
N LYS A 16 8.79 15.12 93.09
CA LYS A 16 9.15 15.84 91.86
C LYS A 16 8.78 15.01 90.62
N LEU A 17 8.12 15.62 89.64
CA LEU A 17 7.71 15.01 88.36
C LEU A 17 8.86 14.27 87.64
N SER A 18 10.11 14.68 87.86
CA SER A 18 11.31 14.04 87.33
C SER A 18 11.51 12.61 87.82
N SER A 19 11.11 12.26 89.05
CA SER A 19 11.32 10.91 89.59
C SER A 19 10.29 9.90 89.09
N VAL A 20 9.09 10.37 88.70
CA VAL A 20 8.03 9.52 88.13
C VAL A 20 8.32 9.20 86.66
N LEU A 21 8.79 10.20 85.90
CA LEU A 21 9.17 10.02 84.49
C LEU A 21 10.38 9.08 84.34
N THR A 22 11.38 9.16 85.21
CA THR A 22 12.53 8.25 85.16
C THR A 22 12.18 6.82 85.57
N ALA A 23 11.22 6.62 86.48
CA ALA A 23 10.83 5.28 86.94
C ALA A 23 10.02 4.50 85.89
N SER A 24 9.27 5.20 85.01
CA SER A 24 8.41 4.55 84.01
C SER A 24 9.01 4.49 82.60
N LEU A 25 9.86 5.46 82.21
CA LEU A 25 10.41 5.50 80.84
C LEU A 25 11.67 4.65 80.68
N VAL A 26 12.52 4.56 81.70
CA VAL A 26 13.79 3.80 81.63
C VAL A 26 13.55 2.30 81.37
N PRO A 27 12.57 1.63 82.03
CA PRO A 27 12.30 0.21 81.75
C PRO A 27 11.75 -0.01 80.34
N VAL A 28 10.86 0.87 79.88
CA VAL A 28 10.24 0.79 78.54
C VAL A 28 11.28 0.98 77.43
N PHE A 29 12.17 1.96 77.57
CA PHE A 29 13.27 2.15 76.62
C PHE A 29 14.28 1.00 76.67
N SER A 30 14.57 0.43 77.85
CA SER A 30 15.43 -0.75 77.95
C SER A 30 14.83 -1.96 77.26
N TYR A 31 13.52 -2.18 77.41
CA TYR A 31 12.81 -3.29 76.77
C TYR A 31 12.74 -3.12 75.26
N ILE A 32 12.44 -1.91 74.77
CA ILE A 32 12.46 -1.61 73.33
C ILE A 32 13.88 -1.79 72.76
N ALA A 33 14.92 -1.37 73.48
CA ALA A 33 16.31 -1.55 73.05
C ALA A 33 16.75 -3.03 73.07
N GLU A 34 16.28 -3.83 74.04
CA GLU A 34 16.52 -5.27 74.11
C GLU A 34 15.83 -6.04 72.98
N VAL A 35 14.67 -5.58 72.51
CA VAL A 35 13.93 -6.22 71.40
C VAL A 35 14.42 -5.73 70.02
N LEU A 36 14.63 -4.42 69.83
CA LEU A 36 15.10 -3.88 68.54
C LEU A 36 16.60 -4.08 68.32
N GLY A 37 17.42 -4.10 69.37
CA GLY A 37 18.87 -4.24 69.28
C GLY A 37 19.32 -5.49 68.49
N PRO A 38 18.79 -6.69 68.82
CA PRO A 38 19.06 -7.91 68.07
C PRO A 38 18.58 -7.85 66.62
N VAL A 39 17.41 -7.25 66.36
CA VAL A 39 16.84 -7.12 65.01
C VAL A 39 17.70 -6.21 64.12
N VAL A 40 18.12 -5.05 64.64
CA VAL A 40 18.99 -4.12 63.91
C VAL A 40 20.39 -4.72 63.71
N ARG A 41 20.89 -5.51 64.66
CA ARG A 41 22.18 -6.22 64.53
C ARG A 41 22.10 -7.37 63.53
N MET A 42 20.97 -8.11 63.50
CA MET A 42 20.69 -9.11 62.48
C MET A 42 20.50 -8.51 61.09
N MET A 43 20.00 -7.27 60.97
CA MET A 43 19.80 -6.61 59.67
C MET A 43 21.09 -5.95 59.13
N LYS A 44 22.03 -5.56 60.01
CA LYS A 44 23.35 -5.04 59.61
C LYS A 44 24.22 -6.09 58.91
N SER A 45 24.13 -7.36 59.31
CA SER A 45 24.90 -8.46 58.69
C SER A 45 24.53 -8.71 57.21
N PRO A 46 23.26 -8.97 56.82
CA PRO A 46 22.89 -9.20 55.44
C PRO A 46 23.03 -7.93 54.61
N PHE A 47 22.84 -6.73 55.18
CA PHE A 47 23.05 -5.48 54.44
C PHE A 47 24.53 -5.25 54.13
N SER A 48 25.43 -5.52 55.08
CA SER A 48 26.87 -5.48 54.85
C SER A 48 27.32 -6.52 53.82
N ILE A 49 26.84 -7.77 53.95
CA ILE A 49 27.13 -8.84 52.99
C ILE A 49 26.58 -8.49 51.61
N ALA A 50 25.35 -7.98 51.50
CA ALA A 50 24.76 -7.57 50.23
C ALA A 50 25.54 -6.41 49.59
N LEU A 51 25.98 -5.43 50.38
CA LEU A 51 26.78 -4.31 49.89
C LEU A 51 28.17 -4.76 49.41
N VAL A 52 28.79 -5.71 50.11
CA VAL A 52 30.03 -6.36 49.68
C VAL A 52 29.81 -7.20 48.42
N VAL A 53 28.73 -7.99 48.33
CA VAL A 53 28.40 -8.77 47.13
C VAL A 53 28.10 -7.86 45.94
N MET A 54 27.43 -6.73 46.14
CA MET A 54 27.16 -5.74 45.10
C MET A 54 28.44 -5.03 44.64
N LEU A 55 29.34 -4.66 45.56
CA LEU A 55 30.66 -4.10 45.20
C LEU A 55 31.55 -5.14 44.50
N CYS A 56 31.54 -6.38 44.95
CA CYS A 56 32.24 -7.49 44.31
C CYS A 56 31.65 -7.79 42.93
N ALA A 57 30.32 -7.78 42.76
CA ALA A 57 29.68 -7.96 41.47
C ALA A 57 29.96 -6.79 40.52
N HIS A 58 30.01 -5.55 41.04
CA HIS A 58 30.31 -4.37 40.26
C HIS A 58 31.78 -4.36 39.79
N THR A 59 32.71 -4.71 40.68
CA THR A 59 34.13 -4.88 40.33
C THR A 59 34.33 -6.08 39.41
N LEU A 60 33.68 -7.21 39.64
CA LEU A 60 33.70 -8.37 38.72
C LEU A 60 33.12 -8.01 37.34
N SER A 61 32.03 -7.24 37.26
CA SER A 61 31.42 -6.83 35.98
C SER A 61 32.29 -5.84 35.21
N ILE A 62 33.07 -5.01 35.90
CA ILE A 62 34.05 -4.12 35.26
C ILE A 62 35.28 -4.91 34.81
N THR A 63 35.77 -5.83 35.66
CA THR A 63 36.91 -6.67 35.32
C THR A 63 36.57 -7.76 34.31
N SER A 64 35.33 -8.25 34.20
CA SER A 64 34.96 -9.28 33.23
C SER A 64 35.07 -8.77 31.79
N GLY A 65 34.93 -7.46 31.56
CA GLY A 65 35.26 -6.82 30.28
C GLY A 65 36.77 -6.77 29.99
N ALA A 66 37.61 -6.64 31.01
CA ALA A 66 39.08 -6.61 30.87
C ALA A 66 39.72 -8.01 30.86
N VAL A 67 39.18 -8.95 31.64
CA VAL A 67 39.66 -10.33 31.80
C VAL A 67 39.32 -11.17 30.57
N THR A 68 38.18 -10.92 29.91
CA THR A 68 37.86 -11.55 28.60
C THR A 68 38.85 -11.17 27.51
N SER A 69 39.45 -9.98 27.58
CA SER A 69 40.48 -9.52 26.63
C SER A 69 41.88 -10.10 26.94
N ALA A 70 42.17 -10.41 28.20
CA ALA A 70 43.46 -10.97 28.63
C ALA A 70 43.50 -12.52 28.61
N LEU A 71 42.36 -13.21 28.74
CA LEU A 71 42.26 -14.68 28.71
C LEU A 71 41.91 -15.26 27.33
N ALA A 72 41.69 -14.41 26.32
CA ALA A 72 41.47 -14.82 24.93
C ALA A 72 42.48 -15.85 24.38
N PRO A 73 43.80 -15.83 24.72
CA PRO A 73 44.73 -16.84 24.23
C PRO A 73 44.74 -18.14 25.06
N ILE A 74 44.05 -18.22 26.20
CA ILE A 74 43.99 -19.43 27.04
C ILE A 74 42.76 -20.29 26.68
N CYS A 75 41.74 -19.70 26.07
CA CYS A 75 40.54 -20.38 25.59
C CYS A 75 40.74 -21.19 24.29
N SER A 76 41.94 -21.22 23.70
CA SER A 76 42.27 -22.07 22.54
C SER A 76 42.80 -23.46 22.92
N ALA A 77 42.89 -23.78 24.22
CA ALA A 77 43.23 -25.13 24.69
C ALA A 77 41.96 -26.00 24.76
N PRO A 78 41.97 -27.22 24.18
CA PRO A 78 40.76 -28.03 23.96
C PRO A 78 40.08 -28.55 25.24
N ILE A 79 40.65 -28.32 26.43
CA ILE A 79 40.15 -28.89 27.70
C ILE A 79 39.31 -27.86 28.50
N LEU A 80 39.49 -26.55 28.25
CA LEU A 80 38.87 -25.47 29.05
C LEU A 80 37.67 -24.79 28.36
N SER A 81 37.30 -25.22 27.16
CA SER A 81 36.19 -24.66 26.36
C SER A 81 34.80 -24.84 26.99
N HIS A 82 34.63 -25.79 27.92
CA HIS A 82 33.33 -26.08 28.54
C HIS A 82 32.99 -25.21 29.75
N LEU A 83 33.98 -24.49 30.31
CA LEU A 83 33.84 -23.67 31.52
C LEU A 83 33.76 -22.17 31.21
N CYS A 84 33.94 -21.76 29.95
CA CYS A 84 33.79 -20.37 29.55
C CYS A 84 32.34 -20.05 29.18
N PRO A 85 31.79 -18.90 29.63
CA PRO A 85 30.51 -18.42 29.16
C PRO A 85 30.63 -18.19 27.64
N THR A 86 29.76 -18.84 26.87
CA THR A 86 29.70 -18.73 25.42
C THR A 86 29.21 -17.34 25.03
N SER A 87 30.11 -16.36 25.09
CA SER A 87 30.09 -15.26 24.14
C SER A 87 30.17 -15.92 22.77
N LYS A 88 29.05 -15.91 22.02
CA LYS A 88 29.08 -16.18 20.59
C LYS A 88 29.97 -15.12 19.95
N SER A 89 31.27 -15.37 19.95
CA SER A 89 32.23 -14.75 19.05
C SER A 89 31.79 -15.12 17.65
N ARG A 90 30.96 -14.25 17.06
CA ARG A 90 30.63 -14.24 15.64
C ARG A 90 31.97 -14.27 14.90
N GLY A 91 32.21 -15.37 14.19
CA GLY A 91 33.49 -15.65 13.54
C GLY A 91 33.85 -14.61 12.49
N PRO A 92 35.12 -14.60 12.04
CA PRO A 92 35.57 -13.73 10.96
C PRO A 92 35.12 -14.36 9.64
N ASN A 93 33.84 -14.17 9.30
CA ASN A 93 33.26 -14.06 7.96
C ASN A 93 31.74 -14.31 8.02
N SER A 94 31.00 -13.46 7.30
CA SER A 94 29.54 -13.37 7.11
C SER A 94 28.71 -12.76 8.26
N ASP A 95 28.74 -11.44 8.36
CA ASP A 95 27.54 -10.59 8.29
C ASP A 95 28.02 -9.13 8.28
N ARG A 96 28.06 -8.51 7.10
CA ARG A 96 28.23 -7.06 6.99
C ARG A 96 27.01 -6.42 7.66
N THR A 97 27.19 -5.93 8.89
CA THR A 97 26.24 -4.98 9.47
C THR A 97 26.27 -3.74 8.57
N PRO A 98 25.11 -3.20 8.15
CA PRO A 98 25.12 -2.00 7.33
C PRO A 98 25.76 -0.87 8.16
N GLN A 99 26.79 -0.24 7.61
CA GLN A 99 27.71 0.60 8.40
C GLN A 99 27.36 2.09 8.35
N ARG A 100 26.47 2.52 7.44
CA ARG A 100 26.04 3.92 7.29
C ARG A 100 24.65 4.01 6.66
N ALA A 101 23.88 5.03 7.02
CA ALA A 101 22.63 5.39 6.34
C ALA A 101 22.82 6.68 5.55
N ASP A 102 22.13 6.84 4.42
CA ASP A 102 22.16 8.07 3.62
C ASP A 102 20.75 8.43 3.11
N PHE A 103 19.87 8.77 4.07
CA PHE A 103 18.53 9.29 3.77
C PHE A 103 18.52 10.53 2.86
N PRO A 104 19.44 11.51 2.99
CA PRO A 104 19.48 12.65 2.07
C PRO A 104 19.57 12.27 0.59
N SER A 105 20.48 11.36 0.24
CA SER A 105 20.59 10.90 -1.14
C SER A 105 19.35 10.12 -1.56
N LEU A 106 18.87 9.18 -0.75
CA LEU A 106 17.67 8.38 -1.04
C LEU A 106 16.46 9.26 -1.36
N LEU A 107 16.16 10.23 -0.49
CA LEU A 107 14.97 11.08 -0.63
C LEU A 107 15.08 12.06 -1.80
N ASN A 108 16.30 12.42 -2.21
CA ASN A 108 16.54 13.23 -3.40
C ASN A 108 16.23 12.43 -4.68
N VAL A 109 16.71 11.18 -4.73
CA VAL A 109 16.43 10.23 -5.82
C VAL A 109 14.93 9.94 -5.91
N GLU A 110 14.30 9.58 -4.79
CA GLU A 110 12.84 9.38 -4.70
C GLU A 110 12.07 10.58 -5.21
N GLY A 111 12.40 11.78 -4.72
CA GLY A 111 11.72 13.02 -5.10
C GLY A 111 11.64 13.24 -6.59
N LYS A 112 12.80 13.25 -7.25
CA LYS A 112 12.91 13.50 -8.69
C LYS A 112 12.20 12.44 -9.52
N THR A 113 12.35 11.17 -9.10
CA THR A 113 11.70 10.02 -9.75
C THR A 113 10.19 10.20 -9.76
N PHE A 114 9.59 10.40 -8.59
CA PHE A 114 8.14 10.47 -8.49
C PHE A 114 7.55 11.78 -8.99
N GLU A 115 8.30 12.88 -8.95
CA GLU A 115 7.90 14.11 -9.62
C GLU A 115 7.72 13.87 -11.12
N SER A 116 8.68 13.21 -11.76
CA SER A 116 8.63 12.87 -13.18
C SER A 116 7.51 11.84 -13.46
N LEU A 117 7.41 10.76 -12.66
CA LEU A 117 6.39 9.73 -12.86
C LEU A 117 4.96 10.24 -12.64
N LEU A 118 4.76 11.14 -11.68
CA LEU A 118 3.45 11.75 -11.46
C LEU A 118 3.08 12.64 -12.65
N ASP A 119 4.01 13.42 -13.18
CA ASP A 119 3.74 14.28 -14.35
C ASP A 119 3.40 13.44 -15.60
N GLU A 120 4.10 12.33 -15.84
CA GLU A 120 3.81 11.42 -16.97
C GLU A 120 2.48 10.65 -16.83
N THR A 121 2.01 10.42 -15.59
CA THR A 121 0.79 9.62 -15.34
C THR A 121 -0.49 10.44 -15.26
N VAL A 122 -0.39 11.77 -15.18
CA VAL A 122 -1.52 12.72 -15.13
C VAL A 122 -2.39 12.62 -16.39
N GLU A 123 -1.80 12.36 -17.56
CA GLU A 123 -2.56 12.18 -18.81
C GLU A 123 -3.21 10.80 -18.95
N GLY A 124 -2.85 9.84 -18.08
CA GLY A 124 -3.32 8.45 -18.11
C GLY A 124 -4.84 8.29 -18.19
N PRO A 125 -5.66 8.97 -17.35
CA PRO A 125 -7.11 8.88 -17.42
C PRO A 125 -7.71 9.41 -18.73
N GLY A 126 -7.10 10.45 -19.31
CA GLY A 126 -7.53 11.00 -20.60
C GLY A 126 -7.28 10.00 -21.72
N LEU A 127 -6.06 9.45 -21.79
CA LEU A 127 -5.69 8.42 -22.76
C LEU A 127 -6.54 7.16 -22.60
N ALA A 128 -6.82 6.73 -21.36
CA ALA A 128 -7.69 5.58 -21.10
C ALA A 128 -9.11 5.79 -21.64
N LEU A 129 -9.67 7.01 -21.56
CA LEU A 129 -10.95 7.31 -22.20
C LEU A 129 -10.84 7.26 -23.72
N GLU A 130 -9.79 7.84 -24.31
CA GLU A 130 -9.60 7.82 -25.77
C GLU A 130 -9.55 6.37 -26.30
N PHE A 131 -8.86 5.47 -25.61
CA PHE A 131 -8.88 4.04 -25.95
C PHE A 131 -10.23 3.38 -25.71
N LYS A 132 -11.00 3.82 -24.71
CA LYS A 132 -12.36 3.33 -24.49
C LYS A 132 -13.27 3.74 -25.65
N MET A 133 -13.11 4.95 -26.16
CA MET A 133 -13.84 5.43 -27.33
C MET A 133 -13.44 4.67 -28.59
N ALA A 134 -12.15 4.37 -28.76
CA ALA A 134 -11.65 3.53 -29.85
C ALA A 134 -12.22 2.11 -29.81
N GLU A 135 -12.28 1.49 -28.62
CA GLU A 135 -12.92 0.18 -28.39
C GLU A 135 -14.37 0.18 -28.88
N MET A 136 -15.16 1.16 -28.44
CA MET A 136 -16.57 1.27 -28.81
C MET A 136 -16.75 1.49 -30.32
N ALA A 137 -15.97 2.41 -30.90
CA ALA A 137 -16.00 2.68 -32.33
C ALA A 137 -15.64 1.45 -33.17
N ALA A 138 -14.63 0.67 -32.75
CA ALA A 138 -14.21 -0.55 -33.41
C ALA A 138 -15.27 -1.66 -33.34
N SER A 139 -15.88 -1.87 -32.17
CA SER A 139 -16.95 -2.86 -31.97
C SER A 139 -18.19 -2.55 -32.82
N ASP A 140 -18.59 -1.29 -32.88
CA ASP A 140 -19.72 -0.85 -33.70
C ASP A 140 -19.41 -1.01 -35.19
N LEU A 141 -18.21 -0.64 -35.63
CA LEU A 141 -17.79 -0.81 -37.02
C LEU A 141 -17.70 -2.29 -37.41
N ALA A 142 -17.18 -3.16 -36.54
CA ALA A 142 -17.11 -4.60 -36.77
C ALA A 142 -18.50 -5.19 -37.04
N THR A 143 -19.51 -4.78 -36.26
CA THR A 143 -20.89 -5.23 -36.44
C THR A 143 -21.48 -4.83 -37.79
N LEU A 144 -21.17 -3.60 -38.24
CA LEU A 144 -21.63 -3.08 -39.52
C LEU A 144 -20.92 -3.71 -40.71
N VAL A 145 -19.60 -3.89 -40.61
CA VAL A 145 -18.79 -4.57 -41.64
C VAL A 145 -19.29 -5.99 -41.85
N ARG A 146 -19.66 -6.71 -40.77
CA ARG A 146 -20.14 -8.10 -40.85
C ARG A 146 -21.41 -8.27 -41.70
N VAL A 147 -22.26 -7.24 -41.76
CA VAL A 147 -23.51 -7.24 -42.56
C VAL A 147 -23.36 -6.51 -43.90
N SER A 148 -22.16 -6.09 -44.25
CA SER A 148 -21.87 -5.35 -45.49
C SER A 148 -21.66 -6.26 -46.71
N LYS A 149 -21.64 -5.65 -47.91
CA LYS A 149 -21.32 -6.29 -49.19
C LYS A 149 -19.80 -6.32 -49.50
N LEU A 150 -18.95 -6.11 -48.50
CA LEU A 150 -17.49 -6.15 -48.68
C LEU A 150 -17.00 -7.57 -48.97
N ASN A 151 -16.01 -7.71 -49.86
CA ASN A 151 -15.44 -9.00 -50.22
C ASN A 151 -14.66 -9.59 -49.03
N SER A 152 -14.01 -8.74 -48.24
CA SER A 152 -13.25 -9.14 -47.06
C SER A 152 -14.02 -8.93 -45.74
N ARG A 153 -15.36 -8.92 -45.78
CA ARG A 153 -16.20 -8.55 -44.62
C ARG A 153 -15.92 -9.34 -43.34
N GLU A 154 -15.71 -10.65 -43.43
CA GLU A 154 -15.47 -11.48 -42.24
C GLU A 154 -14.08 -11.18 -41.65
N VAL A 155 -13.05 -11.16 -42.50
CA VAL A 155 -11.67 -10.84 -42.11
C VAL A 155 -11.57 -9.45 -41.49
N LEU A 156 -12.21 -8.44 -42.09
CA LEU A 156 -12.19 -7.06 -41.60
C LEU A 156 -13.00 -6.91 -40.29
N ALA A 157 -14.16 -7.57 -40.18
CA ALA A 157 -14.96 -7.53 -38.96
C ALA A 157 -14.22 -8.21 -37.79
N ASP A 158 -13.57 -9.33 -38.03
CA ASP A 158 -12.81 -10.04 -36.99
C ASP A 158 -11.56 -9.23 -36.58
N SER A 159 -10.85 -8.62 -37.54
CA SER A 159 -9.71 -7.73 -37.26
C SER A 159 -10.10 -6.50 -36.42
N LEU A 160 -11.24 -5.88 -36.73
CA LEU A 160 -11.78 -4.75 -35.96
C LEU A 160 -12.20 -5.15 -34.54
N SER A 161 -12.79 -6.34 -34.40
CA SER A 161 -13.17 -6.90 -33.10
C SER A 161 -11.93 -7.17 -32.24
N GLU A 162 -10.86 -7.70 -32.83
CA GLU A 162 -9.60 -7.96 -32.14
C GLU A 162 -8.89 -6.67 -31.73
N PHE A 163 -8.82 -5.69 -32.63
CA PHE A 163 -8.34 -4.34 -32.30
C PHE A 163 -9.14 -3.72 -31.14
N GLY A 164 -10.47 -3.88 -31.10
CA GLY A 164 -11.30 -3.41 -30.00
C GLY A 164 -10.93 -4.07 -28.67
N LYS A 165 -10.64 -5.37 -28.66
CA LYS A 165 -10.17 -6.09 -27.47
C LYS A 165 -8.81 -5.56 -26.99
N ASP A 166 -7.89 -5.28 -27.90
CA ASP A 166 -6.59 -4.72 -27.55
C ASP A 166 -6.70 -3.29 -27.05
N ALA A 167 -7.55 -2.44 -27.67
CA ALA A 167 -7.80 -1.08 -27.21
C ALA A 167 -8.35 -1.09 -25.78
N ARG A 168 -9.28 -2.03 -25.49
CA ARG A 168 -9.78 -2.27 -24.14
C ARG A 168 -8.68 -2.69 -23.17
N LYS A 169 -7.76 -3.56 -23.61
CA LYS A 169 -6.63 -4.04 -22.81
C LYS A 169 -5.68 -2.89 -22.48
N VAL A 170 -5.30 -2.08 -23.47
CA VAL A 170 -4.47 -0.88 -23.33
C VAL A 170 -5.11 0.13 -22.38
N GLY A 171 -6.39 0.47 -22.57
CA GLY A 171 -7.06 1.44 -21.69
C GLY A 171 -7.10 1.00 -20.21
N ARG A 172 -7.30 -0.30 -19.95
CA ARG A 172 -7.19 -0.86 -18.60
C ARG A 172 -5.74 -0.88 -18.08
N GLY A 173 -4.79 -1.22 -18.94
CA GLY A 173 -3.36 -1.24 -18.62
C GLY A 173 -2.88 0.13 -18.16
N LEU A 174 -3.17 1.18 -18.92
CA LEU A 174 -2.82 2.57 -18.57
C LEU A 174 -3.48 3.03 -17.26
N THR A 175 -4.75 2.71 -17.05
CA THR A 175 -5.44 3.02 -15.78
C THR A 175 -4.80 2.27 -14.60
N ARG A 176 -4.46 0.99 -14.80
CA ARG A 176 -3.78 0.18 -13.79
C ARG A 176 -2.37 0.69 -13.50
N PHE A 177 -1.64 1.09 -14.53
CA PHE A 177 -0.31 1.68 -14.39
C PHE A 177 -0.36 2.98 -13.57
N SER A 178 -1.23 3.93 -13.94
CA SER A 178 -1.40 5.20 -13.22
C SER A 178 -1.79 4.99 -11.74
N SER A 179 -2.74 4.09 -11.47
CA SER A 179 -3.12 3.74 -10.09
C SER A 179 -2.00 3.03 -9.30
N LYS A 180 -1.20 2.18 -9.94
CA LYS A 180 -0.02 1.57 -9.31
C LYS A 180 1.06 2.61 -8.97
N VAL A 181 1.32 3.57 -9.87
CA VAL A 181 2.26 4.68 -9.60
C VAL A 181 1.78 5.48 -8.38
N GLY A 182 0.51 5.86 -8.36
CA GLY A 182 -0.08 6.55 -7.21
C GLY A 182 0.02 5.74 -5.90
N GLY A 183 -0.24 4.44 -5.96
CA GLY A 183 -0.14 3.54 -4.79
C GLY A 183 1.29 3.35 -4.30
N VAL A 184 2.29 3.36 -5.19
CA VAL A 184 3.71 3.33 -4.80
C VAL A 184 4.11 4.62 -4.09
N VAL A 185 3.70 5.79 -4.60
CA VAL A 185 3.95 7.08 -3.92
C VAL A 185 3.34 7.09 -2.53
N ASP A 186 2.08 6.64 -2.40
CA ASP A 186 1.39 6.56 -1.11
C ASP A 186 2.11 5.57 -0.15
N SER A 187 2.63 4.44 -0.67
CA SER A 187 3.43 3.47 0.09
C SER A 187 4.74 4.07 0.60
N ILE A 188 5.43 4.88 -0.21
CA ILE A 188 6.71 5.48 0.16
C ILE A 188 6.52 6.59 1.18
N ILE A 189 5.46 7.41 1.03
CA ILE A 189 5.04 8.36 2.05
C ILE A 189 4.85 7.62 3.39
N ALA A 190 4.18 6.47 3.40
CA ALA A 190 3.98 5.68 4.61
C ALA A 190 5.28 5.11 5.18
N VAL A 191 6.17 4.57 4.34
CA VAL A 191 7.47 4.02 4.78
C VAL A 191 8.39 5.12 5.32
N ASN A 192 8.44 6.27 4.67
CA ASN A 192 9.25 7.42 5.11
C ASN A 192 8.68 8.04 6.40
N ASP A 193 7.36 8.12 6.53
CA ASP A 193 6.70 8.56 7.77
C ASP A 193 6.99 7.58 8.93
N TYR A 194 6.89 6.27 8.68
CA TYR A 194 7.27 5.25 9.65
C TYR A 194 8.76 5.34 10.03
N ALA A 195 9.64 5.50 9.04
CA ALA A 195 11.07 5.64 9.25
C ALA A 195 11.40 6.83 10.15
N LEU A 196 10.75 7.97 9.91
CA LEU A 196 10.90 9.18 10.73
C LEU A 196 10.52 8.90 12.19
N HIS A 197 9.31 8.36 12.42
CA HIS A 197 8.83 8.08 13.78
C HIS A 197 9.72 7.08 14.52
N ARG A 198 10.24 6.06 13.81
CA ARG A 198 11.15 5.06 14.39
C ARG A 198 12.49 5.68 14.81
N ILE A 199 13.04 6.58 14.00
CA ILE A 199 14.29 7.30 14.30
C ILE A 199 14.07 8.29 15.45
N GLU A 200 12.95 9.01 15.49
CA GLU A 200 12.59 9.93 16.57
C GLU A 200 12.42 9.21 17.91
N ALA A 201 11.77 8.05 17.91
CA ALA A 201 11.65 7.20 19.10
C ALA A 201 13.02 6.74 19.61
N ALA A 202 13.89 6.26 18.71
CA ALA A 202 15.24 5.85 19.09
C ALA A 202 16.13 7.01 19.58
N ASN A 203 15.95 8.21 19.02
CA ASN A 203 16.70 9.41 19.42
C ASN A 203 16.25 9.93 20.80
N SER A 204 14.94 10.03 21.03
CA SER A 204 14.38 10.46 22.32
C SER A 204 14.73 9.51 23.46
N GLN A 205 14.73 8.20 23.20
CA GLN A 205 15.10 7.20 24.19
C GLN A 205 16.60 7.25 24.55
N SER A 206 17.47 7.66 23.61
CA SER A 206 18.91 7.87 23.89
C SER A 206 19.17 9.08 24.81
N ARG A 207 18.30 10.10 24.74
CA ARG A 207 18.37 11.35 25.51
C ARG A 207 17.68 11.25 26.89
N GLY A 208 17.05 10.12 27.22
CA GLY A 208 16.35 9.90 28.50
C GLY A 208 17.27 9.70 29.72
N PRO A 209 16.76 9.84 30.95
CA PRO A 209 17.54 9.77 32.18
C PRO A 209 18.28 8.43 32.34
N SER A 210 19.53 8.51 32.80
CA SER A 210 20.52 7.44 32.95
C SER A 210 20.05 6.20 33.71
N LEU A 211 18.98 6.31 34.50
CA LEU A 211 18.43 5.23 35.31
C LEU A 211 17.89 4.07 34.46
N ARG A 212 17.42 4.32 33.23
CA ARG A 212 17.00 3.24 32.31
C ARG A 212 18.16 2.41 31.77
N ARG A 213 19.35 2.99 31.63
CA ARG A 213 20.58 2.25 31.25
C ARG A 213 21.05 1.31 32.36
N LEU A 214 20.65 1.56 33.61
CA LEU A 214 20.98 0.74 34.78
C LEU A 214 20.21 -0.60 34.82
N TRP A 215 19.07 -0.70 34.13
CA TRP A 215 18.19 -1.88 34.10
C TRP A 215 18.34 -2.74 32.84
N GLY A 216 19.53 -2.74 32.23
CA GLY A 216 20.01 -3.83 31.37
C GLY A 216 19.16 -4.14 30.13
N SER A 217 18.27 -3.27 29.67
CA SER A 217 17.65 -3.46 28.37
C SER A 217 18.73 -3.25 27.29
N SER A 218 19.02 -4.30 26.52
CA SER A 218 19.92 -4.22 25.35
C SER A 218 19.27 -3.35 24.28
N GLN A 219 19.31 -2.04 24.47
CA GLN A 219 18.72 -1.09 23.55
C GLN A 219 19.65 -0.97 22.34
N ALA A 220 19.13 -1.32 21.16
CA ALA A 220 19.84 -1.10 19.90
C ALA A 220 20.32 0.35 19.83
N SER A 221 21.55 0.56 19.37
CA SER A 221 22.09 1.92 19.28
C SER A 221 21.24 2.73 18.30
N THR A 222 21.03 4.03 18.54
CA THR A 222 20.25 4.88 17.62
C THR A 222 20.80 4.82 16.18
N LYS A 223 22.13 4.61 16.04
CA LYS A 223 22.79 4.40 14.74
C LYS A 223 22.37 3.09 14.06
N GLU A 224 22.26 2.01 14.82
CA GLU A 224 21.78 0.71 14.33
C GLU A 224 20.32 0.81 13.86
N VAL A 225 19.46 1.46 14.65
CA VAL A 225 18.06 1.69 14.25
C VAL A 225 17.97 2.52 12.97
N VAL A 226 18.73 3.61 12.86
CA VAL A 226 18.77 4.45 11.65
C VAL A 226 19.20 3.64 10.44
N THR A 227 20.22 2.80 10.58
CA THR A 227 20.77 2.04 9.46
C THR A 227 19.86 0.89 9.04
N GLN A 228 19.31 0.15 10.00
CA GLN A 228 18.30 -0.87 9.71
C GLN A 228 17.07 -0.28 9.01
N THR A 229 16.59 0.87 9.49
CA THR A 229 15.42 1.54 8.90
C THR A 229 15.71 2.04 7.49
N PHE A 230 16.94 2.49 7.23
CA PHE A 230 17.38 2.86 5.89
C PHE A 230 17.36 1.66 4.93
N THR A 231 17.91 0.51 5.34
CA THR A 231 17.89 -0.72 4.55
C THR A 231 16.45 -1.17 4.26
N GLU A 232 15.57 -1.16 5.28
CA GLU A 232 14.15 -1.49 5.12
C GLU A 232 13.46 -0.54 4.10
N ALA A 233 13.75 0.76 4.16
CA ALA A 233 13.21 1.73 3.21
C ALA A 233 13.71 1.51 1.77
N MET A 234 15.03 1.28 1.60
CA MET A 234 15.64 0.95 0.30
C MET A 234 15.05 -0.31 -0.32
N ASP A 235 14.85 -1.37 0.47
CA ASP A 235 14.30 -2.63 -0.03
C ASP A 235 12.87 -2.43 -0.54
N VAL A 236 12.03 -1.68 0.18
CA VAL A 236 10.66 -1.39 -0.24
C VAL A 236 10.64 -0.53 -1.50
N LEU A 237 11.46 0.53 -1.58
CA LEU A 237 11.52 1.37 -2.76
C LEU A 237 12.01 0.59 -3.99
N SER A 238 13.08 -0.19 -3.85
CA SER A 238 13.65 -1.00 -4.93
C SER A 238 12.65 -2.04 -5.45
N ALA A 239 11.93 -2.71 -4.55
CA ALA A 239 10.85 -3.64 -4.93
C ALA A 239 9.72 -2.94 -5.68
N ASN A 240 9.36 -1.72 -5.27
CA ASN A 240 8.35 -0.92 -5.96
C ASN A 240 8.79 -0.48 -7.36
N MET A 241 10.06 -0.07 -7.55
CA MET A 241 10.62 0.30 -8.87
C MET A 241 10.54 -0.87 -9.85
N ARG A 242 11.04 -2.04 -9.46
CA ARG A 242 10.99 -3.25 -10.30
C ARG A 242 9.55 -3.62 -10.68
N ARG A 243 8.62 -3.54 -9.72
CA ARG A 243 7.20 -3.85 -9.96
C ARG A 243 6.54 -2.87 -10.92
N LEU A 244 6.89 -1.57 -10.85
CA LEU A 244 6.37 -0.56 -11.78
C LEU A 244 6.97 -0.72 -13.18
N ALA A 245 8.26 -1.03 -13.29
CA ALA A 245 8.93 -1.26 -14.57
C ALA A 245 8.26 -2.40 -15.34
N LEU A 246 7.99 -3.54 -14.67
CA LEU A 246 7.28 -4.66 -15.27
C LEU A 246 5.87 -4.28 -15.77
N GLU A 247 5.15 -3.42 -15.04
CA GLU A 247 3.83 -2.95 -15.49
C GLU A 247 3.92 -2.02 -16.71
N ALA A 248 4.96 -1.17 -16.76
CA ALA A 248 5.22 -0.31 -17.90
C ALA A 248 5.55 -1.14 -19.15
N GLU A 249 6.42 -2.15 -19.03
CA GLU A 249 6.75 -3.07 -20.12
C GLU A 249 5.52 -3.80 -20.68
N VAL A 250 4.65 -4.30 -19.79
CA VAL A 250 3.38 -4.93 -20.20
C VAL A 250 2.50 -3.94 -20.97
N SER A 251 2.41 -2.70 -20.50
CA SER A 251 1.63 -1.65 -21.16
C SER A 251 2.21 -1.28 -22.54
N ILE A 252 3.54 -1.21 -22.67
CA ILE A 252 4.23 -1.00 -23.95
C ILE A 252 3.97 -2.18 -24.90
N SER A 253 4.03 -3.42 -24.41
CA SER A 253 3.74 -4.61 -25.21
C SER A 253 2.31 -4.58 -25.76
N ASP A 254 1.33 -4.20 -24.93
CA ASP A 254 -0.06 -4.09 -25.33
C ASP A 254 -0.29 -2.96 -26.35
N LEU A 255 0.40 -1.82 -26.20
CA LEU A 255 0.38 -0.73 -27.18
C LEU A 255 0.96 -1.15 -28.54
N ASN A 256 2.04 -1.94 -28.54
CA ASN A 256 2.65 -2.45 -29.78
C ASN A 256 1.73 -3.46 -30.49
N LYS A 257 1.04 -4.34 -29.75
CA LYS A 257 0.05 -5.28 -30.31
C LYS A 257 -1.12 -4.53 -30.95
N LEU A 258 -1.61 -3.50 -30.27
CA LEU A 258 -2.66 -2.64 -30.80
C LEU A 258 -2.25 -1.98 -32.14
N GLU A 259 -0.98 -1.54 -32.25
CA GLU A 259 -0.43 -1.02 -33.50
C GLU A 259 -0.38 -2.06 -34.62
N GLU A 260 0.07 -3.28 -34.31
CA GLU A 260 0.14 -4.37 -35.28
C GLU A 260 -1.23 -4.67 -35.88
N HIS A 261 -2.26 -4.76 -35.05
CA HIS A 261 -3.64 -4.96 -35.51
C HIS A 261 -4.20 -3.75 -36.26
N LEU A 262 -3.85 -2.52 -35.87
CA LEU A 262 -4.21 -1.33 -36.65
C LEU A 262 -3.59 -1.36 -38.06
N LYS A 263 -2.32 -1.77 -38.17
CA LYS A 263 -1.64 -1.96 -39.47
C LYS A 263 -2.27 -3.08 -40.29
N ALA A 264 -2.67 -4.18 -39.65
CA ALA A 264 -3.37 -5.29 -40.31
C ALA A 264 -4.71 -4.82 -40.90
N ILE A 265 -5.51 -4.07 -40.14
CA ILE A 265 -6.75 -3.44 -40.63
C ILE A 265 -6.46 -2.55 -41.83
N HIS A 266 -5.44 -1.67 -41.75
CA HIS A 266 -5.08 -0.78 -42.86
C HIS A 266 -4.66 -1.54 -44.12
N LYS A 267 -3.94 -2.66 -43.98
CA LYS A 267 -3.54 -3.53 -45.10
C LYS A 267 -4.74 -4.23 -45.75
N VAL A 268 -5.72 -4.67 -44.98
CA VAL A 268 -6.96 -5.27 -45.51
C VAL A 268 -7.78 -4.22 -46.25
N VAL A 269 -7.98 -3.04 -45.65
CA VAL A 269 -8.74 -1.94 -46.26
C VAL A 269 -8.08 -1.43 -47.55
N SER A 270 -6.76 -1.29 -47.59
CA SER A 270 -6.02 -0.84 -48.79
C SER A 270 -6.03 -1.86 -49.94
N ARG A 271 -5.95 -3.16 -49.63
CA ARG A 271 -6.11 -4.23 -50.64
C ARG A 271 -7.51 -4.24 -51.25
N GLU A 272 -8.52 -3.98 -50.45
CA GLU A 272 -9.91 -3.85 -50.89
C GLU A 272 -10.15 -2.57 -51.71
N ASP A 273 -9.38 -1.51 -51.49
CA ASP A 273 -9.36 -0.31 -52.33
C ASP A 273 -8.76 -0.55 -53.72
N SER A 274 -7.64 -1.28 -53.78
CA SER A 274 -6.94 -1.56 -55.05
C SER A 274 -7.66 -2.56 -55.96
N SER A 275 -8.41 -3.52 -55.40
CA SER A 275 -9.08 -4.58 -56.18
C SER A 275 -10.51 -4.23 -56.61
N ILE A 276 -11.08 -3.14 -56.09
CA ILE A 276 -12.51 -2.82 -56.22
C ILE A 276 -12.70 -1.32 -56.54
N SER A 277 -11.82 -0.61 -57.26
CA SER A 277 -12.04 0.85 -57.47
C SER A 277 -13.32 1.15 -58.28
N ALA A 278 -13.63 0.38 -59.34
CA ALA A 278 -14.82 0.61 -60.18
C ALA A 278 -16.12 0.03 -59.58
N ALA A 279 -16.04 -1.14 -58.93
CA ALA A 279 -17.20 -1.73 -58.23
C ALA A 279 -17.46 -1.04 -56.87
N LYS A 280 -16.48 -0.31 -56.29
CA LYS A 280 -16.67 0.49 -55.07
C LYS A 280 -17.54 1.69 -55.31
N ASP A 281 -17.44 2.42 -56.42
CA ASP A 281 -18.28 3.61 -56.61
C ASP A 281 -19.77 3.24 -56.69
N GLU A 282 -20.07 2.08 -57.27
CA GLU A 282 -21.43 1.52 -57.37
C GLU A 282 -21.90 0.90 -56.04
N LEU A 283 -21.02 0.19 -55.32
CA LEU A 283 -21.31 -0.37 -53.98
C LEU A 283 -21.33 0.67 -52.86
N LEU A 284 -20.51 1.72 -52.94
CA LEU A 284 -20.55 2.90 -52.08
C LEU A 284 -21.78 3.71 -52.40
N ALA A 285 -22.21 3.85 -53.66
CA ALA A 285 -23.51 4.42 -53.98
C ALA A 285 -24.67 3.58 -53.41
N GLU A 286 -24.61 2.24 -53.44
CA GLU A 286 -25.58 1.35 -52.78
C GLU A 286 -25.53 1.44 -51.24
N LEU A 287 -24.34 1.48 -50.64
CA LEU A 287 -24.17 1.68 -49.20
C LEU A 287 -24.63 3.08 -48.80
N TRP A 288 -24.32 4.13 -49.56
CA TRP A 288 -24.77 5.51 -49.34
C TRP A 288 -26.25 5.72 -49.67
N THR A 289 -26.91 4.86 -50.45
CA THR A 289 -28.36 4.92 -50.66
C THR A 289 -29.12 4.13 -49.59
N VAL A 290 -28.59 2.99 -49.13
CA VAL A 290 -29.10 2.24 -47.97
C VAL A 290 -28.87 3.02 -46.67
N LEU A 291 -27.69 3.62 -46.49
CA LEU A 291 -27.36 4.51 -45.36
C LEU A 291 -27.88 5.94 -45.51
N GLY A 292 -28.04 6.44 -46.73
CA GLY A 292 -28.55 7.79 -47.03
C GLY A 292 -30.01 7.98 -46.60
N ARG A 293 -30.74 6.89 -46.43
CA ARG A 293 -32.08 6.88 -45.83
C ARG A 293 -32.05 7.18 -44.32
N ASN A 294 -30.87 7.20 -43.68
CA ASN A 294 -30.69 7.52 -42.27
C ASN A 294 -29.46 8.41 -42.02
N ARG A 295 -29.54 9.70 -42.42
CA ARG A 295 -28.49 10.73 -42.29
C ARG A 295 -27.82 10.82 -40.90
N LYS A 296 -28.54 10.43 -39.84
CA LYS A 296 -28.02 10.34 -38.46
C LYS A 296 -27.00 9.20 -38.28
N GLN A 297 -27.20 8.07 -38.96
CA GLN A 297 -26.33 6.89 -38.89
C GLN A 297 -25.01 7.12 -39.65
N LEU A 298 -25.06 7.84 -40.77
CA LEU A 298 -23.88 8.29 -41.51
C LEU A 298 -23.00 9.24 -40.69
N ASN A 299 -23.59 10.31 -40.12
CA ASN A 299 -22.84 11.22 -39.26
C ASN A 299 -22.19 10.53 -38.06
N ARG A 300 -22.81 9.47 -37.52
CA ARG A 300 -22.21 8.66 -36.44
C ARG A 300 -21.03 7.82 -36.94
N MET A 301 -21.12 7.26 -38.14
CA MET A 301 -20.02 6.51 -38.73
C MET A 301 -18.82 7.38 -39.06
N ASP A 302 -19.05 8.58 -39.61
CA ASP A 302 -17.98 9.54 -39.87
C ASP A 302 -17.24 9.89 -38.57
N LYS A 303 -17.98 10.03 -37.46
CA LYS A 303 -17.38 10.18 -36.13
C LYS A 303 -16.55 8.96 -35.71
N HIS A 304 -17.05 7.73 -35.89
CA HIS A 304 -16.32 6.52 -35.50
C HIS A 304 -15.05 6.31 -36.35
N LEU A 305 -15.11 6.59 -37.65
CA LEU A 305 -13.96 6.55 -38.54
C LEU A 305 -12.94 7.64 -38.20
N ALA A 306 -13.40 8.84 -37.85
CA ALA A 306 -12.53 9.90 -37.37
C ALA A 306 -11.81 9.50 -36.07
N LEU A 307 -12.51 8.85 -35.14
CA LEU A 307 -11.91 8.32 -33.91
C LEU A 307 -10.86 7.25 -34.19
N LEU A 308 -11.17 6.28 -35.06
CA LEU A 308 -10.22 5.23 -35.46
C LEU A 308 -8.98 5.78 -36.17
N ARG A 309 -9.13 6.83 -37.00
CA ARG A 309 -7.99 7.54 -37.60
C ARG A 309 -7.14 8.26 -36.55
N GLY A 310 -7.76 8.76 -35.48
CA GLY A 310 -7.08 9.41 -34.36
C GLY A 310 -6.31 8.45 -33.43
N VAL A 311 -6.62 7.15 -33.45
CA VAL A 311 -6.00 6.18 -32.52
C VAL A 311 -4.48 6.11 -32.65
N GLY A 312 -3.93 6.29 -33.85
CA GLY A 312 -2.48 6.34 -34.04
C GLY A 312 -1.82 7.42 -33.18
N GLY A 313 -2.38 8.62 -33.15
CA GLY A 313 -1.87 9.73 -32.35
C GLY A 313 -2.01 9.49 -30.84
N TYR A 314 -3.15 8.97 -30.39
CA TYR A 314 -3.37 8.64 -28.98
C TYR A 314 -2.45 7.52 -28.48
N ARG A 315 -2.22 6.52 -29.33
CA ARG A 315 -1.23 5.46 -29.10
C ARG A 315 0.18 6.00 -29.00
N ASP A 316 0.60 6.86 -29.93
CA ASP A 316 1.97 7.38 -29.92
C ASP A 316 2.24 8.23 -28.68
N ARG A 317 1.27 9.06 -28.26
CA ARG A 317 1.32 9.77 -26.98
C ARG A 317 1.40 8.80 -25.81
N ALA A 318 0.47 7.85 -25.70
CA ALA A 318 0.47 6.88 -24.60
C ALA A 318 1.77 6.09 -24.50
N ARG A 319 2.32 5.66 -25.65
CA ARG A 319 3.60 4.95 -25.70
C ARG A 319 4.74 5.84 -25.27
N ALA A 320 4.79 7.10 -25.71
CA ALA A 320 5.81 8.05 -25.29
C ALA A 320 5.81 8.25 -23.77
N HIS A 321 4.65 8.46 -23.16
CA HIS A 321 4.53 8.62 -21.70
C HIS A 321 4.99 7.37 -20.93
N VAL A 322 4.55 6.17 -21.35
CA VAL A 322 4.93 4.93 -20.65
C VAL A 322 6.42 4.60 -20.83
N VAL A 323 6.99 4.88 -22.00
CA VAL A 323 8.44 4.70 -22.24
C VAL A 323 9.26 5.70 -21.43
N ALA A 324 8.85 6.97 -21.35
CA ALA A 324 9.50 7.97 -20.52
C ALA A 324 9.46 7.56 -19.03
N ALA A 325 8.31 7.09 -18.55
CA ALA A 325 8.16 6.58 -17.20
C ALA A 325 9.05 5.35 -16.94
N LEU A 326 9.16 4.42 -17.88
CA LEU A 326 10.05 3.26 -17.77
C LEU A 326 11.52 3.68 -17.65
N GLN A 327 11.96 4.62 -18.49
CA GLN A 327 13.34 5.12 -18.45
C GLN A 327 13.68 5.77 -17.10
N VAL A 328 12.74 6.53 -16.53
CA VAL A 328 12.88 7.09 -15.18
C VAL A 328 13.01 5.96 -14.15
N LEU A 329 12.15 4.93 -14.20
CA LEU A 329 12.19 3.82 -13.25
C LEU A 329 13.51 3.02 -13.31
N GLU A 330 14.05 2.80 -14.51
CA GLU A 330 15.32 2.11 -14.73
C GLU A 330 16.49 2.94 -14.19
N SER A 331 16.56 4.22 -14.54
CA SER A 331 17.58 5.15 -14.02
C SER A 331 17.57 5.21 -12.49
N THR A 332 16.38 5.27 -11.89
CA THR A 332 16.25 5.28 -10.42
C THR A 332 16.70 3.97 -9.80
N ALA A 333 16.41 2.83 -10.42
CA ALA A 333 16.85 1.54 -9.92
C ALA A 333 18.39 1.42 -9.91
N GLU A 334 19.05 1.98 -10.93
CA GLU A 334 20.51 2.08 -10.98
C GLU A 334 21.06 3.00 -9.87
N GLU A 335 20.48 4.19 -9.71
CA GLU A 335 20.87 5.14 -8.64
C GLU A 335 20.71 4.53 -7.23
N MET A 336 19.70 3.67 -7.04
CA MET A 336 19.49 2.96 -5.79
C MET A 336 20.51 1.85 -5.54
N GLU A 337 20.94 1.13 -6.58
CA GLU A 337 21.96 0.11 -6.45
C GLU A 337 23.32 0.76 -6.15
N GLU A 338 23.64 1.87 -6.82
CA GLU A 338 24.84 2.66 -6.50
C GLU A 338 24.80 3.17 -5.04
N LEU A 339 23.63 3.66 -4.59
CA LEU A 339 23.46 4.09 -3.21
C LEU A 339 23.67 2.93 -2.22
N ARG A 340 23.18 1.74 -2.55
CA ARG A 340 23.38 0.52 -1.75
C ARG A 340 24.86 0.16 -1.63
N GLU A 341 25.58 0.14 -2.75
CA GLU A 341 27.03 -0.13 -2.77
C GLU A 341 27.80 0.87 -1.91
N ARG A 342 27.44 2.16 -2.00
CA ARG A 342 28.07 3.23 -1.20
C ARG A 342 27.84 3.09 0.30
N VAL A 343 26.66 2.67 0.73
CA VAL A 343 26.37 2.50 2.17
C VAL A 343 26.96 1.21 2.75
N ASP A 344 27.22 0.22 1.90
CA ASP A 344 27.89 -1.03 2.25
C ASP A 344 29.43 -0.88 2.33
N ALA A 345 30.00 0.19 1.73
CA ALA A 345 31.43 0.50 1.69
C ALA A 345 31.79 1.85 2.34
N PRO A 346 31.75 1.96 3.68
CA PRO A 346 31.86 3.24 4.40
C PRO A 346 33.25 3.89 4.38
N GLU A 347 34.33 3.14 4.12
CA GLU A 347 35.70 3.67 4.09
C GLU A 347 35.94 4.67 2.94
N LEU A 348 35.10 4.64 1.91
CA LEU A 348 35.16 5.54 0.75
C LEU A 348 34.20 6.73 0.86
N ALA A 349 33.27 6.70 1.83
CA ALA A 349 32.10 7.58 1.86
C ALA A 349 32.15 8.61 3.00
N GLY A 350 33.17 9.48 3.02
CA GLY A 350 33.18 10.74 3.80
C GLY A 350 32.86 10.63 5.31
N ASP A 351 32.48 11.76 5.91
CA ASP A 351 32.14 11.88 7.34
C ASP A 351 30.74 11.32 7.65
N ALA A 352 30.50 10.85 8.88
CA ALA A 352 29.21 10.28 9.27
C ALA A 352 28.10 11.35 9.37
N ILE A 353 26.99 11.14 8.65
CA ILE A 353 25.85 12.07 8.64
C ILE A 353 25.18 12.12 10.03
N PRO A 354 24.96 13.31 10.61
CA PRO A 354 24.28 13.44 11.90
C PRO A 354 22.81 13.00 11.83
N ILE A 355 22.29 12.43 12.94
CA ILE A 355 20.90 11.97 13.05
C ILE A 355 19.90 13.10 12.79
N ASP A 356 20.20 14.32 13.23
CA ASP A 356 19.34 15.48 12.99
C ASP A 356 19.22 15.81 11.48
N VAL A 357 20.26 15.55 10.69
CA VAL A 357 20.22 15.73 9.23
C VAL A 357 19.36 14.65 8.57
N HIS A 358 19.44 13.38 9.01
CA HIS A 358 18.54 12.33 8.54
C HIS A 358 17.07 12.67 8.79
N MET A 359 16.71 13.04 10.02
CA MET A 359 15.33 13.40 10.37
C MET A 359 14.84 14.62 9.58
N LYS A 360 15.67 15.67 9.44
CA LYS A 360 15.32 16.85 8.64
C LYS A 360 15.11 16.50 7.17
N SER A 361 15.95 15.65 6.62
CA SER A 361 15.83 15.20 5.23
C SER A 361 14.53 14.44 5.03
N ILE A 362 14.22 13.47 5.91
CA ILE A 362 12.98 12.67 5.82
C ILE A 362 11.75 13.57 5.89
N ARG A 363 11.70 14.53 6.83
CA ARG A 363 10.59 15.49 6.92
C ARG A 363 10.43 16.30 5.63
N SER A 364 11.53 16.89 5.14
CA SER A 364 11.47 17.70 3.92
C SER A 364 11.09 16.90 2.68
N GLY A 365 11.59 15.66 2.55
CA GLY A 365 11.20 14.74 1.47
C GLY A 365 9.74 14.33 1.56
N LEU A 366 9.25 14.05 2.77
CA LEU A 366 7.86 13.69 3.02
C LEU A 366 6.90 14.83 2.69
N ASP A 367 7.22 16.05 3.09
CA ASP A 367 6.41 17.24 2.79
C ASP A 367 6.32 17.48 1.28
N ARG A 368 7.46 17.38 0.58
CA ARG A 368 7.52 17.49 -0.89
C ARG A 368 6.67 16.42 -1.58
N LEU A 369 6.80 15.16 -1.16
CA LEU A 369 6.02 14.05 -1.72
C LEU A 369 4.51 14.21 -1.45
N LYS A 370 4.12 14.65 -0.24
CA LYS A 370 2.73 14.91 0.12
C LYS A 370 2.14 16.03 -0.74
N GLU A 371 2.85 17.15 -0.87
CA GLU A 371 2.43 18.28 -1.70
C GLU A 371 2.22 17.83 -3.16
N ARG A 372 3.22 17.19 -3.77
CA ARG A 372 3.13 16.71 -5.16
C ARG A 372 2.03 15.68 -5.34
N ARG A 373 1.86 14.74 -4.41
CA ARG A 373 0.79 13.74 -4.45
C ARG A 373 -0.60 14.37 -4.38
N THR A 374 -0.79 15.38 -3.52
CA THR A 374 -2.07 16.11 -3.45
C THR A 374 -2.35 16.91 -4.72
N GLY A 375 -1.34 17.60 -5.26
CA GLY A 375 -1.46 18.34 -6.52
C GLY A 375 -1.82 17.42 -7.70
N ALA A 376 -1.13 16.27 -7.82
CA ALA A 376 -1.42 15.28 -8.87
C ALA A 376 -2.85 14.74 -8.77
N LYS A 377 -3.35 14.42 -7.56
CA LYS A 377 -4.73 13.96 -7.35
C LYS A 377 -5.77 14.99 -7.81
N GLN A 378 -5.56 16.26 -7.46
CA GLN A 378 -6.46 17.35 -7.87
C GLN A 378 -6.46 17.54 -9.38
N LEU A 379 -5.29 17.51 -10.03
CA LEU A 379 -5.17 17.64 -11.47
C LEU A 379 -5.82 16.46 -12.19
N GLU A 380 -5.60 15.24 -11.71
CA GLU A 380 -6.24 14.03 -12.24
C GLU A 380 -7.77 14.13 -12.16
N GLU A 381 -8.31 14.61 -11.04
CA GLU A 381 -9.76 14.83 -10.87
C GLU A 381 -10.31 15.90 -11.82
N GLN A 382 -9.59 17.01 -12.00
CA GLN A 382 -9.97 18.05 -12.96
C GLN A 382 -9.98 17.53 -14.40
N LEU A 383 -8.97 16.77 -14.80
CA LEU A 383 -8.89 16.18 -16.13
C LEU A 383 -10.01 15.14 -16.32
N ARG A 384 -10.24 14.28 -15.33
CA ARG A 384 -11.35 13.32 -15.32
C ARG A 384 -12.69 14.02 -15.53
N ASN A 385 -12.96 15.11 -14.79
CA ASN A 385 -14.20 15.85 -14.88
C ASN A 385 -14.36 16.58 -16.23
N ARG A 386 -13.28 17.16 -16.79
CA ARG A 386 -13.30 17.77 -18.12
C ARG A 386 -13.60 16.73 -19.20
N VAL A 387 -12.96 15.58 -19.10
CA VAL A 387 -13.09 14.47 -20.04
C VAL A 387 -14.50 13.87 -19.99
N LEU A 388 -15.06 13.66 -18.79
CA LEU A 388 -16.45 13.21 -18.61
C LEU A 388 -17.44 14.26 -19.12
N GLY A 389 -17.25 15.55 -18.83
CA GLY A 389 -18.11 16.63 -19.34
C GLY A 389 -18.08 16.74 -20.88
N SER A 390 -16.92 16.48 -21.51
CA SER A 390 -16.80 16.42 -22.96
C SER A 390 -17.42 15.15 -23.55
N ALA A 391 -17.38 14.03 -22.83
CA ALA A 391 -17.97 12.76 -23.25
C ALA A 391 -19.51 12.80 -23.19
N ASP A 392 -20.05 13.44 -22.15
CA ASP A 392 -21.49 13.62 -21.92
C ASP A 392 -22.16 14.42 -23.06
N GLY A 393 -21.49 15.48 -23.52
CA GLY A 393 -21.94 16.24 -24.71
C GLY A 393 -21.83 15.49 -26.05
N SER A 394 -20.96 14.47 -26.14
CA SER A 394 -20.71 13.72 -27.38
C SER A 394 -21.60 12.48 -27.55
N TRP A 395 -21.98 11.81 -26.45
CA TRP A 395 -22.61 10.50 -26.50
C TRP A 395 -23.96 10.38 -25.77
N ASP A 396 -24.28 11.28 -24.85
CA ASP A 396 -25.23 10.92 -23.80
C ASP A 396 -26.70 10.91 -24.24
N HIS A 397 -27.16 11.86 -25.07
CA HIS A 397 -28.60 11.92 -25.33
C HIS A 397 -29.14 11.01 -26.45
N LYS A 398 -28.27 10.48 -27.33
CA LYS A 398 -28.69 9.69 -28.51
C LYS A 398 -28.24 8.24 -28.47
N PHE A 399 -27.10 7.92 -27.86
CA PHE A 399 -26.60 6.55 -27.85
C PHE A 399 -27.42 5.66 -26.91
N PHE A 400 -27.62 6.06 -25.65
CA PHE A 400 -28.47 5.29 -24.72
C PHE A 400 -29.94 5.24 -25.16
N SER A 401 -30.46 6.34 -25.72
CA SER A 401 -31.80 6.37 -26.33
C SER A 401 -31.92 5.43 -27.54
N GLN A 402 -30.92 5.37 -28.43
CA GLN A 402 -30.91 4.47 -29.59
C GLN A 402 -30.58 3.02 -29.22
N LEU A 403 -29.84 2.78 -28.14
CA LEU A 403 -29.54 1.43 -27.66
C LEU A 403 -30.78 0.84 -26.97
N HIS A 404 -31.55 1.66 -26.25
CA HIS A 404 -32.91 1.31 -25.80
C HIS A 404 -33.84 1.05 -26.99
N GLN A 405 -33.83 1.91 -28.01
CA GLN A 405 -34.62 1.73 -29.24
C GLN A 405 -34.19 0.51 -30.08
N LEU A 406 -32.91 0.15 -30.11
CA LEU A 406 -32.38 -1.01 -30.84
C LEU A 406 -32.64 -2.32 -30.08
N VAL A 407 -32.69 -2.28 -28.75
CA VAL A 407 -33.16 -3.40 -27.93
C VAL A 407 -34.68 -3.58 -28.08
N GLU A 408 -35.46 -2.49 -28.21
CA GLU A 408 -36.90 -2.56 -28.49
C GLU A 408 -37.24 -2.95 -29.94
N THR A 409 -36.42 -2.60 -30.94
CA THR A 409 -36.71 -2.87 -32.36
C THR A 409 -36.13 -4.18 -32.89
N ARG A 410 -35.21 -4.83 -32.16
CA ARG A 410 -34.64 -6.13 -32.53
C ARG A 410 -35.23 -7.32 -31.76
N VAL A 411 -36.26 -7.08 -30.94
CA VAL A 411 -37.24 -8.10 -30.56
C VAL A 411 -38.45 -7.91 -31.47
N PRO A 412 -38.80 -8.86 -32.35
CA PRO A 412 -40.05 -8.78 -33.08
C PRO A 412 -41.19 -8.80 -32.06
N GLN A 413 -41.82 -7.65 -31.85
CA GLN A 413 -43.08 -7.50 -31.13
C GLN A 413 -44.23 -7.99 -32.02
N THR A 414 -44.12 -9.22 -32.49
CA THR A 414 -45.19 -10.00 -33.09
C THR A 414 -45.12 -11.37 -32.44
N ASP A 415 -46.19 -11.70 -31.72
CA ASP A 415 -46.52 -13.01 -31.11
C ASP A 415 -46.28 -13.24 -29.62
N HIS A 416 -45.81 -12.28 -28.81
CA HIS A 416 -45.86 -12.49 -27.35
C HIS A 416 -47.23 -12.18 -26.72
N LYS A 417 -47.99 -11.19 -27.23
CA LYS A 417 -49.32 -10.85 -26.70
C LYS A 417 -50.44 -11.79 -27.19
N ARG A 418 -50.30 -12.40 -28.38
CA ARG A 418 -51.26 -13.40 -28.89
C ARG A 418 -50.99 -14.81 -28.34
N ALA A 419 -49.74 -15.15 -28.00
CA ALA A 419 -49.43 -16.40 -27.31
C ALA A 419 -49.83 -16.38 -25.82
N LEU A 420 -49.71 -15.24 -25.12
CA LEU A 420 -50.14 -15.12 -23.72
C LEU A 420 -51.67 -15.20 -23.54
N GLN A 421 -52.46 -14.69 -24.49
CA GLN A 421 -53.93 -14.86 -24.45
C GLN A 421 -54.42 -16.29 -24.79
N ARG A 422 -53.58 -17.14 -25.42
CA ARG A 422 -53.91 -18.56 -25.64
C ARG A 422 -53.37 -19.49 -24.54
N LEU A 423 -52.42 -19.05 -23.72
CA LEU A 423 -51.84 -19.85 -22.63
C LEU A 423 -52.54 -19.64 -21.28
N GLU A 424 -53.24 -18.52 -21.07
CA GLU A 424 -54.07 -18.33 -19.86
C GLU A 424 -55.29 -19.28 -19.81
N GLY A 425 -55.69 -19.88 -20.94
CA GLY A 425 -56.72 -20.94 -20.98
C GLY A 425 -56.21 -22.36 -20.66
N CYS A 426 -54.91 -22.64 -20.83
CA CYS A 426 -54.34 -23.98 -20.59
C CYS A 426 -53.64 -24.11 -19.23
N GLY A 427 -53.19 -22.99 -18.63
CA GLY A 427 -52.55 -23.00 -17.30
C GLY A 427 -53.48 -23.44 -16.17
N TRP A 428 -54.77 -23.08 -16.24
CA TRP A 428 -55.75 -23.50 -15.23
C TRP A 428 -56.02 -25.01 -15.23
N PHE A 429 -56.00 -25.67 -16.39
CA PHE A 429 -56.18 -27.12 -16.47
C PHE A 429 -54.98 -27.91 -15.94
N CYS A 430 -53.75 -27.44 -16.17
CA CYS A 430 -52.56 -28.06 -15.58
C CYS A 430 -52.47 -27.83 -14.06
N PHE A 431 -52.85 -26.64 -13.57
CA PHE A 431 -52.84 -26.36 -12.13
C PHE A 431 -53.92 -27.18 -11.40
N ALA A 432 -55.12 -27.32 -11.99
CA ALA A 432 -56.18 -28.16 -11.44
C ALA A 432 -55.78 -29.65 -11.41
N ALA A 433 -55.11 -30.16 -12.45
CA ALA A 433 -54.63 -31.54 -12.50
C ALA A 433 -53.52 -31.83 -11.46
N VAL A 434 -52.60 -30.89 -11.24
CA VAL A 434 -51.53 -31.04 -10.23
C VAL A 434 -52.11 -30.94 -8.82
N VAL A 435 -53.08 -30.06 -8.58
CA VAL A 435 -53.77 -29.97 -7.27
C VAL A 435 -54.62 -31.21 -6.99
N LEU A 436 -55.33 -31.76 -8.00
CA LEU A 436 -56.04 -33.03 -7.85
C LEU A 436 -55.08 -34.20 -7.59
N TYR A 437 -53.95 -34.25 -8.29
CA TYR A 437 -52.96 -35.30 -8.09
C TYR A 437 -52.35 -35.24 -6.68
N LEU A 438 -51.99 -34.05 -6.21
CA LEU A 438 -51.50 -33.85 -4.84
C LEU A 438 -52.57 -34.16 -3.79
N ALA A 439 -53.84 -33.83 -4.03
CA ALA A 439 -54.94 -34.16 -3.14
C ALA A 439 -55.19 -35.68 -3.07
N VAL A 440 -55.11 -36.40 -4.18
CA VAL A 440 -55.23 -37.87 -4.23
C VAL A 440 -54.04 -38.53 -3.53
N VAL A 441 -52.82 -38.04 -3.76
CA VAL A 441 -51.62 -38.55 -3.09
C VAL A 441 -51.69 -38.32 -1.58
N LEU A 442 -52.11 -37.13 -1.13
CA LEU A 442 -52.30 -36.84 0.29
C LEU A 442 -53.43 -37.66 0.92
N TYR A 443 -54.53 -37.90 0.20
CA TYR A 443 -55.60 -38.77 0.65
C TYR A 443 -55.16 -40.24 0.77
N LEU A 444 -54.36 -40.74 -0.17
CA LEU A 444 -53.77 -42.08 -0.10
C LEU A 444 -52.76 -42.21 1.05
N ILE A 445 -51.96 -41.18 1.29
CA ILE A 445 -51.03 -41.13 2.44
C ILE A 445 -51.81 -41.11 3.75
N TRP A 446 -52.87 -40.29 3.85
CA TRP A 446 -53.71 -40.23 5.04
C TRP A 446 -54.43 -41.56 5.32
N ARG A 447 -54.91 -42.25 4.26
CA ARG A 447 -55.55 -43.57 4.36
C ARG A 447 -54.57 -44.74 4.61
N CYS A 448 -53.27 -44.52 4.45
CA CYS A 448 -52.24 -45.47 4.89
C CYS A 448 -51.82 -45.24 6.35
N PHE A 449 -52.13 -44.07 6.93
CA PHE A 449 -51.77 -43.70 8.30
C PHE A 449 -52.96 -43.68 9.28
N SER A 450 -54.18 -43.90 8.78
CA SER A 450 -55.41 -44.17 9.54
C SER A 450 -55.91 -45.56 9.20
#